data_AF-A0A848GID4-F1
#
_entry.id   AF-A0A848GID4-F1
#
_cell.length_a   1.000
_cell.length_b   1.000
_cell.length_c   1.000
_cell.angle_alpha   90.00
_cell.angle_beta   90.00
_cell.angle_gamma   90.00
#
_symmetry.space_group_name_H-M   'P 1'
#
loop_
_entity.id
_entity.type
_entity.pdbx_description
1 polymer ?
#
loop_
_entity_poly.entity_id
_entity_poly.type
_entity_poly.pdbx_seq_one_letter_code
_entity_poly.pdbx_strand_id
1 'polypeptide(L)'
;MKNILFVCWLIFYAATGSAQKIDRNGLKLIEYHFHVLDSIANETEGEIIFCPASVKFMEKVTGIDATTDGNYFGRLTCKKGDLDRWHKWYEKYKRKELSGCSSFQ
;
A
#
# COMPACT_ATOMS: atom_id res chain seq x y z
N MET A 1 11.09 -31.12 -24.76
CA MET A 1 9.78 -30.75 -24.17
C MET A 1 9.73 -30.78 -22.64
N LYS A 2 10.52 -31.62 -21.93
CA LYS A 2 10.54 -31.65 -20.44
C LYS A 2 11.06 -30.36 -19.77
N ASN A 3 11.93 -29.58 -20.42
CA ASN A 3 12.55 -28.40 -19.82
C ASN A 3 11.63 -27.17 -19.74
N ILE A 4 10.57 -27.10 -20.55
CA ILE A 4 9.64 -25.95 -20.57
C ILE A 4 8.70 -25.98 -19.36
N LEU A 5 8.26 -27.17 -18.94
CA LEU A 5 7.40 -27.36 -17.77
C LEU A 5 8.09 -26.94 -16.46
N PHE A 6 9.41 -27.13 -16.35
CA PHE A 6 10.18 -26.77 -15.15
C PHE A 6 10.33 -25.25 -14.99
N VAL A 7 10.49 -24.53 -16.11
CA VAL A 7 10.57 -23.06 -16.12
C VAL A 7 9.22 -22.45 -15.73
N CYS A 8 8.11 -23.00 -16.21
CA CYS A 8 6.76 -22.55 -15.80
C CYS A 8 6.50 -22.76 -14.30
N TRP A 9 7.04 -23.82 -13.70
CA TRP A 9 6.89 -24.11 -12.27
C TRP A 9 7.67 -23.13 -11.38
N LEU A 10 8.89 -22.74 -11.80
CA LEU A 10 9.69 -21.73 -11.12
C LEU A 10 9.07 -20.32 -11.19
N ILE A 11 8.44 -19.97 -12.31
CA ILE A 11 7.70 -18.71 -12.45
C ILE A 11 6.47 -18.68 -11.54
N PHE A 12 5.80 -19.82 -11.37
CA PHE A 12 4.62 -19.93 -10.50
C PHE A 12 4.98 -19.81 -9.01
N TYR A 13 6.14 -20.33 -8.58
CA TYR A 13 6.63 -20.19 -7.21
C TYR A 13 7.14 -18.79 -6.86
N ALA A 14 7.61 -18.02 -7.84
CA ALA A 14 8.00 -16.62 -7.62
C ALA A 14 6.80 -15.67 -7.45
N ALA A 15 5.60 -16.09 -7.86
CA ALA A 15 4.38 -15.29 -7.83
C ALA A 15 3.61 -15.38 -6.50
N THR A 16 3.97 -16.29 -5.58
CA THR A 16 3.40 -16.32 -4.23
C THR A 16 4.09 -15.28 -3.36
N GLY A 17 3.94 -14.01 -3.75
CA GLY A 17 4.19 -12.87 -2.87
C GLY A 17 3.36 -13.09 -1.61
N SER A 18 4.03 -13.51 -0.55
CA SER A 18 3.39 -13.72 0.75
C SER A 18 2.84 -12.36 1.17
N ALA A 19 1.51 -12.20 1.14
CA ALA A 19 0.88 -11.04 1.72
C ALA A 19 1.21 -11.07 3.22
N GLN A 20 2.27 -10.35 3.62
CA GLN A 20 2.68 -10.28 5.01
C GLN A 20 1.52 -9.70 5.81
N LYS A 21 1.05 -10.46 6.79
CA LYS A 21 -0.01 -10.01 7.70
C LYS A 21 0.52 -8.80 8.47
N ILE A 22 -0.19 -7.68 8.41
CA ILE A 22 0.20 -6.45 9.12
C ILE A 22 -0.23 -6.63 10.58
N ASP A 23 0.74 -6.54 11.48
CA ASP A 23 0.50 -6.62 12.92
C ASP A 23 -0.01 -5.28 13.49
N ARG A 24 -0.22 -5.24 14.81
CA ARG A 24 -0.73 -4.04 15.49
C ARG A 24 0.21 -2.83 15.37
N ASN A 25 1.51 -3.06 15.32
CA ASN A 25 2.50 -1.98 15.21
C ASN A 25 2.55 -1.45 13.77
N GLY A 26 2.42 -2.33 12.78
CA GLY A 26 2.25 -1.97 11.38
C GLY A 26 0.99 -1.14 11.15
N LEU A 27 -0.14 -1.49 11.80
CA LEU A 27 -1.37 -0.68 11.75
C LEU A 27 -1.15 0.73 12.29
N LYS A 28 -0.51 0.86 13.46
CA LYS A 28 -0.18 2.19 14.03
C LYS A 28 0.73 3.00 13.13
N LEU A 29 1.68 2.35 12.47
CA LEU A 29 2.60 3.02 11.55
C LEU A 29 1.87 3.51 10.29
N ILE A 30 0.92 2.75 9.77
CA ILE A 30 0.03 3.18 8.68
C ILE A 30 -0.81 4.40 9.11
N GLU A 31 -1.42 4.35 10.29
CA GLU A 31 -2.20 5.47 10.83
C GLU A 31 -1.36 6.74 11.02
N TYR A 32 -0.11 6.60 11.46
CA TYR A 32 0.84 7.72 11.54
C TYR A 32 1.08 8.36 10.17
N HIS A 33 1.37 7.55 9.14
CA HIS A 33 1.61 8.07 7.79
C HIS A 33 0.35 8.68 7.17
N PHE A 34 -0.84 8.14 7.44
CA PHE A 34 -2.10 8.79 7.08
C PHE A 34 -2.23 10.17 7.73
N HIS A 35 -2.03 10.27 9.04
CA HIS A 35 -2.13 11.55 9.75
C HIS A 35 -1.19 12.61 9.16
N VAL A 36 0.05 12.25 8.82
CA VAL A 36 0.99 13.15 8.15
C VAL A 36 0.46 13.60 6.79
N LEU A 37 0.00 12.67 5.96
CA LEU A 37 -0.49 12.98 4.61
C LEU A 37 -1.79 13.79 4.64
N ASP A 38 -2.72 13.47 5.54
CA ASP A 38 -3.99 14.18 5.72
C ASP A 38 -3.73 15.62 6.19
N SER A 39 -2.78 15.82 7.12
CA SER A 39 -2.38 17.16 7.58
C SER A 39 -1.88 18.01 6.41
N ILE A 40 -0.97 17.47 5.59
CA ILE A 40 -0.42 18.19 4.44
C ILE A 40 -1.51 18.42 3.39
N ALA A 41 -2.38 17.43 3.15
CA ALA A 41 -3.48 17.54 2.20
C ALA A 41 -4.47 18.66 2.56
N ASN A 42 -4.72 18.87 3.85
CA ASN A 42 -5.61 19.90 4.37
C ASN A 42 -5.01 21.31 4.28
N GLU A 43 -3.69 21.43 4.45
CA GLU A 43 -2.99 22.72 4.31
C GLU A 43 -2.68 23.09 2.85
N THR A 44 -2.65 22.10 1.96
CA THR A 44 -2.32 22.31 0.55
C THR A 44 -3.57 22.60 -0.28
N GLU A 45 -3.64 23.80 -0.86
CA GLU A 45 -4.73 24.17 -1.80
C GLU A 45 -4.67 23.35 -3.11
N GLY A 46 -3.47 22.92 -3.51
CA GLY A 46 -3.26 22.08 -4.70
C GLY A 46 -3.66 20.61 -4.53
N GLU A 47 -3.67 19.86 -5.65
CA GLU A 47 -3.96 18.43 -5.65
C GLU A 47 -2.75 17.55 -5.30
N ILE A 48 -1.54 18.11 -5.36
CA ILE A 48 -0.27 17.40 -5.21
C ILE A 48 0.26 17.58 -3.79
N ILE A 49 0.54 16.47 -3.12
CA ILE A 49 1.11 16.38 -1.79
C ILE A 49 2.57 15.93 -1.93
N PHE A 50 3.51 16.70 -1.36
CA PHE A 50 4.93 16.33 -1.34
C PHE A 50 5.32 15.76 0.02
N CYS A 51 5.44 14.44 0.11
CA CYS A 51 5.86 13.75 1.34
C CYS A 51 6.53 12.40 1.00
N PRO A 52 7.77 12.41 0.48
CA PRO A 52 8.38 11.24 -0.16
C PRO A 52 8.53 10.03 0.78
N ALA A 53 8.80 10.26 2.07
CA ALA A 53 8.90 9.17 3.05
C ALA A 53 7.56 8.46 3.25
N SER A 54 6.48 9.21 3.43
CA SER A 54 5.14 8.65 3.62
C SER A 54 4.61 8.03 2.33
N VAL A 55 4.81 8.66 1.18
CA VAL A 55 4.41 8.11 -0.12
C VAL A 55 5.07 6.75 -0.35
N LYS A 56 6.40 6.66 -0.23
CA LYS A 56 7.14 5.41 -0.43
C LYS A 56 6.73 4.33 0.58
N PHE A 57 6.44 4.72 1.81
CA PHE A 57 5.92 3.80 2.82
C PHE A 57 4.55 3.23 2.40
N MET A 58 3.62 4.10 2.01
CA MET A 58 2.28 3.69 1.61
C MET A 58 2.29 2.81 0.36
N GLU A 59 3.09 3.14 -0.67
CA GLU A 59 3.26 2.29 -1.86
C GLU A 59 3.78 0.91 -1.49
N LYS A 60 4.81 0.84 -0.63
CA LYS A 60 5.40 -0.42 -0.19
C LYS A 60 4.42 -1.29 0.59
N VAL A 61 3.63 -0.70 1.48
CA VAL A 61 2.70 -1.46 2.34
C VAL A 61 1.44 -1.87 1.60
N THR A 62 0.88 -0.99 0.78
CA THR A 62 -0.39 -1.23 0.10
C THR A 62 -0.22 -1.95 -1.25
N GLY A 63 0.97 -1.87 -1.86
CA GLY A 63 1.21 -2.29 -3.24
C GLY A 63 0.49 -1.42 -4.27
N ILE A 64 0.02 -0.23 -3.87
CA ILE A 64 -0.71 0.71 -4.71
C ILE A 64 0.20 1.93 -4.98
N ASP A 65 0.68 2.04 -6.21
CA ASP A 65 1.59 3.12 -6.62
C ASP A 65 0.87 4.48 -6.73
N ALA A 66 1.44 5.56 -6.21
CA ALA A 66 0.87 6.91 -6.22
C ALA A 66 0.85 7.51 -7.64
N THR A 67 -0.22 8.16 -8.08
CA THR A 67 -0.36 8.67 -9.45
C THR A 67 0.39 9.99 -9.63
N THR A 68 1.72 9.95 -9.82
CA THR A 68 2.52 11.18 -10.02
C THR A 68 3.52 11.11 -11.16
N ASP A 69 4.09 12.28 -11.43
CA ASP A 69 5.07 12.66 -12.43
C ASP A 69 6.28 11.72 -12.42
N GLY A 70 6.14 10.63 -13.18
CA GLY A 70 7.02 10.16 -14.26
C GLY A 70 8.49 9.82 -13.96
N ASN A 71 9.02 10.20 -12.80
CA ASN A 71 10.44 10.03 -12.50
C ASN A 71 10.70 8.65 -11.90
N TYR A 72 11.50 7.89 -12.64
CA TYR A 72 11.91 6.50 -12.39
C TYR A 72 12.67 6.28 -11.07
N PHE A 73 12.99 7.36 -10.32
CA PHE A 73 13.75 7.34 -9.06
C PHE A 73 12.89 7.25 -7.78
N GLY A 74 11.60 6.94 -7.93
CA GLY A 74 10.65 6.85 -6.84
C GLY A 74 9.76 8.09 -6.80
N ARG A 75 8.45 7.86 -6.65
CA ARG A 75 7.48 8.95 -6.64
C ARG A 75 7.63 9.71 -5.32
N LEU A 76 7.97 10.99 -5.43
CA LEU A 76 8.20 11.87 -4.27
C LEU A 76 6.92 12.58 -3.82
N THR A 77 5.91 12.54 -4.67
CA THR A 77 4.61 13.17 -4.51
C THR A 77 3.51 12.12 -4.49
N CYS A 78 2.32 12.49 -4.03
CA CYS A 78 1.07 11.80 -4.35
C CYS A 78 -0.02 12.81 -4.67
N LYS A 79 -1.11 12.37 -5.32
CA LYS A 79 -2.32 13.18 -5.43
C LYS A 79 -3.27 12.90 -4.26
N LYS A 80 -4.15 13.85 -3.94
CA LYS A 80 -5.27 13.62 -3.00
C LYS A 80 -6.10 12.37 -3.35
N GLY A 81 -6.26 12.09 -4.65
CA GLY A 81 -6.91 10.87 -5.11
C GLY A 81 -6.17 9.58 -4.75
N ASP A 82 -4.84 9.59 -4.66
CA ASP A 82 -4.07 8.42 -4.23
C ASP A 82 -4.25 8.14 -2.73
N LEU A 83 -4.30 9.21 -1.94
CA LEU A 83 -4.56 9.16 -0.51
C LEU A 83 -5.93 8.52 -0.22
N ASP A 84 -6.98 8.90 -0.98
CA ASP A 84 -8.30 8.27 -0.90
C ASP A 84 -8.26 6.76 -1.25
N ARG A 85 -7.50 6.35 -2.27
CA ARG A 85 -7.34 4.92 -2.60
C ARG A 85 -6.68 4.15 -1.47
N TRP A 86 -5.65 4.71 -0.84
CA TRP A 86 -5.00 4.09 0.31
C TRP A 86 -5.95 3.98 1.51
N HIS A 87 -6.74 5.01 1.81
CA HIS A 87 -7.78 4.97 2.85
C HIS A 87 -8.81 3.87 2.56
N LYS A 88 -9.32 3.77 1.33
CA LYS A 88 -10.26 2.70 0.92
C LYS A 88 -9.67 1.30 1.08
N TRP A 89 -8.39 1.15 0.73
CA TRP A 89 -7.68 -0.10 0.95
C TRP A 89 -7.59 -0.43 2.45
N TYR A 90 -7.26 0.55 3.28
CA TYR A 90 -7.11 0.37 4.73
C TYR A 90 -8.42 -0.03 5.40
N GLU A 91 -9.53 0.62 5.04
CA GLU A 91 -10.87 0.26 5.52
C GLU A 91 -11.25 -1.17 5.13
N LYS A 92 -10.94 -1.58 3.90
CA LYS A 92 -11.16 -2.96 3.45
C LYS A 92 -10.27 -3.95 4.23
N TYR A 93 -9.03 -3.59 4.53
CA TYR A 93 -8.12 -4.40 5.33
C TYR A 93 -8.64 -4.58 6.77
N LYS A 94 -8.98 -3.47 7.45
CA LYS A 94 -9.55 -3.48 8.81
C LYS A 94 -10.79 -4.35 8.92
N ARG A 95 -11.73 -4.23 7.98
CA ARG A 95 -12.94 -5.06 7.96
C ARG A 95 -12.61 -6.56 7.85
N LYS A 96 -11.64 -6.93 7.01
CA LYS A 96 -11.23 -8.33 6.85
C LYS A 96 -10.60 -8.90 8.12
N GLU A 97 -9.72 -8.16 8.77
CA GLU A 97 -9.10 -8.59 10.04
C GLU A 97 -10.12 -8.71 11.17
N LEU A 98 -11.10 -7.80 11.25
CA LEU A 98 -12.19 -7.89 12.23
C LEU A 98 -13.16 -9.05 11.93
N SER A 99 -13.48 -9.33 10.66
CA SER A 99 -14.30 -10.48 10.27
C SER A 99 -13.58 -11.83 10.38
N GLY A 100 -12.25 -11.83 10.31
CA GLY A 100 -11.44 -13.03 10.54
C GLY A 100 -11.32 -13.39 12.03
N CYS A 101 -11.76 -12.51 12.93
CA CYS A 101 -11.79 -12.75 14.37
C CYS A 101 -13.13 -13.37 14.84
N SER A 102 -14.15 -13.45 13.98
CA SER A 102 -15.47 -14.01 14.33
C SER A 102 -15.61 -15.52 14.08
N SER A 103 -14.54 -16.23 13.75
CA SER A 103 -14.53 -17.70 13.56
C SER A 103 -13.93 -18.47 14.75
N PHE A 104 -13.75 -17.80 15.90
CA PHE A 104 -13.32 -18.41 17.16
C PHE A 104 -14.24 -18.02 18.34
N GLN A 105 -15.57 -18.04 18.12
CA GLN A 105 -16.53 -18.14 19.22
C GLN A 105 -17.47 -19.31 18.99
#